data_AF-A0A2J6IDB5-F1
#
_entry.id   AF-A0A2J6IDB5-F1
#
_cell.length_a   1.000
_cell.length_b   1.000
_cell.length_c   1.000
_cell.angle_alpha   90.00
_cell.angle_beta   90.00
_cell.angle_gamma   90.00
#
_symmetry.space_group_name_H-M   'P 1'
#
loop_
_entity.id
_entity.type
_entity.pdbx_description
1 polymer ?
#
loop_
_entity_poly.entity_id
_entity_poly.type
_entity_poly.pdbx_seq_one_letter_code
_entity_poly.pdbx_strand_id
1 'polypeptide(L)'
;MKTSLFIAVRYLISKKSRNLINIISSISVIGLSIGTFALIVVLSVFNGFEDVIKSLYGVFNPDFKITAVNGKTFSLDEFPAEKIKKLEGVVNFSKVIEEDALFRYDEKQFIGKIKGVENKFAKLSGIDTMVVDGYFVLNEGEVNYAVVGAGVAWYLDLYPNDLSNFLNVYVPKRGNQSSFNVATAFNRRAVHAAGVFSVQQEFDEQYVFLPYGFVSDLMDYENEVTAIELFTNENYNQDDVQQQLKDILGDNYQVANRYEQNMALYKVLSSEKAAIFFILLFILALASFNMIGSLSILIVEKKKDIAVLKSMGADKKLIKNIFSLEGMLISLIGGLSGLLFGFIILYLQQTLGFVSLGSGQGDFIIDAYPVKMKWIEFVYVFITVQIIGFLASIYPVNFLLKNFERIKL
;
A
#
# COMPACT_ATOMS: atom_id res chain seq x y z
N MET A 1 38.14 5.59 24.67
CA MET A 1 37.02 6.16 23.88
C MET A 1 36.89 7.67 24.01
N LYS A 2 36.99 8.27 25.21
CA LYS A 2 36.85 9.75 25.37
C LYS A 2 37.86 10.56 24.54
N THR A 3 39.12 10.12 24.47
CA THR A 3 40.19 10.80 23.70
C THR A 3 40.00 10.68 22.18
N SER A 4 39.67 9.49 21.68
CA SER A 4 39.46 9.26 20.25
C SER A 4 38.27 10.04 19.70
N LEU A 5 37.17 10.11 20.46
CA LEU A 5 36.00 10.92 20.09
C LEU A 5 36.30 12.42 20.08
N PHE A 6 37.01 12.92 21.10
CA PHE A 6 37.42 14.33 21.17
C PHE A 6 38.27 14.73 19.96
N ILE A 7 39.21 13.87 19.55
CA ILE A 7 40.06 14.12 18.38
C ILE A 7 39.25 14.05 17.09
N ALA A 8 38.38 13.06 16.93
CA ALA A 8 37.53 12.89 15.74
C ALA A 8 36.59 14.10 15.51
N VAL A 9 35.90 14.55 16.56
CA VAL A 9 35.04 15.76 16.49
C VAL A 9 35.86 16.99 16.12
N ARG A 10 37.07 17.12 16.67
CA ARG A 10 37.95 18.24 16.35
C ARG A 10 38.43 18.20 14.90
N TYR A 11 38.71 17.02 14.33
CA TYR A 11 39.10 16.90 12.92
C TYR A 11 37.95 17.27 11.98
N LEU A 12 36.71 16.91 12.33
CA LEU A 12 35.52 17.25 11.55
C LEU A 12 35.17 18.76 11.60
N ILE A 13 35.43 19.45 12.72
CA ILE A 13 34.96 20.84 12.97
C ILE A 13 36.10 21.89 12.85
N SER A 14 37.38 21.49 12.74
CA SER A 14 38.51 22.42 12.85
C SER A 14 38.51 23.55 11.80
N LYS A 15 38.64 24.79 12.30
CA LYS A 15 38.51 26.06 11.55
C LYS A 15 39.82 26.68 11.07
N LYS A 16 40.97 25.96 11.05
CA LYS A 16 42.26 26.59 10.70
C LYS A 16 43.06 25.87 9.60
N SER A 17 43.38 26.69 8.60
CA SER A 17 44.42 26.64 7.57
C SER A 17 44.28 25.75 6.33
N ARG A 18 43.28 24.87 6.22
CA ARG A 18 43.03 24.12 4.95
C ARG A 18 41.55 23.83 4.74
N ASN A 19 40.86 24.71 3.99
CA ASN A 19 39.42 24.57 3.67
C ASN A 19 39.08 23.26 2.93
N LEU A 20 40.04 22.63 2.26
CA LEU A 20 39.82 21.42 1.45
C LEU A 20 39.28 20.24 2.27
N ILE A 21 39.78 20.00 3.49
CA ILE A 21 39.34 18.87 4.34
C ILE A 21 37.85 19.00 4.72
N ASN A 22 37.44 20.18 5.15
CA ASN A 22 36.06 20.45 5.54
C ASN A 22 35.11 20.41 4.34
N ILE A 23 35.57 20.87 3.16
CA ILE A 23 34.79 20.80 1.92
C ILE A 23 34.53 19.34 1.53
N ILE A 24 35.57 18.51 1.50
CA ILE A 24 35.45 17.10 1.10
C ILE A 24 34.55 16.33 2.10
N SER A 25 34.71 16.57 3.40
CA SER A 25 33.86 15.95 4.43
C SER A 25 32.40 16.41 4.30
N SER A 26 32.17 17.68 3.98
CA SER A 26 30.81 18.22 3.74
C SER A 26 30.15 17.60 2.51
N ILE A 27 30.89 17.37 1.43
CA ILE A 27 30.38 16.69 0.23
C ILE A 27 29.92 15.27 0.58
N SER A 28 30.68 14.53 1.39
CA SER A 28 30.27 13.20 1.84
C SER A 28 29.01 13.24 2.71
N VAL A 29 28.92 14.20 3.64
CA VAL A 29 27.72 14.40 4.47
C VAL A 29 26.49 14.72 3.59
N ILE A 30 26.63 15.62 2.62
CA ILE A 30 25.54 15.98 1.70
C ILE A 30 25.09 14.78 0.87
N GLY A 31 26.04 14.00 0.32
CA GLY A 31 25.73 12.79 -0.44
C GLY A 31 24.93 11.76 0.37
N LEU A 32 25.37 11.48 1.60
CA LEU A 32 24.65 10.61 2.54
C LEU A 32 23.28 11.19 2.92
N SER A 33 23.21 12.49 3.14
CA SER A 33 21.98 13.21 3.48
C SER A 33 20.94 13.12 2.36
N ILE A 34 21.33 13.34 1.10
CA ILE A 34 20.42 13.25 -0.05
C ILE A 34 19.93 11.81 -0.25
N GLY A 35 20.82 10.82 -0.15
CA GLY A 35 20.43 9.41 -0.27
C GLY A 35 19.44 8.99 0.83
N THR A 36 19.70 9.41 2.07
CA THR A 36 18.82 9.12 3.22
C THR A 36 17.48 9.83 3.09
N PHE A 37 17.50 11.10 2.67
CA PHE A 37 16.32 11.90 2.36
C PHE A 37 15.43 11.24 1.30
N ALA A 38 16.02 10.86 0.16
CA ALA A 38 15.28 10.22 -0.94
C ALA A 38 14.67 8.89 -0.47
N LEU A 39 15.42 8.09 0.28
CA LEU A 39 14.96 6.81 0.80
C LEU A 39 13.72 6.95 1.69
N ILE A 40 13.72 7.88 2.65
CA ILE A 40 12.58 8.05 3.56
C ILE A 40 11.36 8.66 2.86
N VAL A 41 11.57 9.59 1.92
CA VAL A 41 10.47 10.20 1.14
C VAL A 41 9.75 9.15 0.32
N VAL A 42 10.49 8.35 -0.44
CA VAL A 42 9.89 7.34 -1.32
C VAL A 42 9.16 6.26 -0.51
N LEU A 43 9.74 5.77 0.59
CA LEU A 43 9.05 4.81 1.46
C LEU A 43 7.73 5.37 2.03
N SER A 44 7.74 6.65 2.44
CA SER A 44 6.57 7.31 2.98
C SER A 44 5.48 7.54 1.93
N VAL A 45 5.87 7.83 0.68
CA VAL A 45 4.95 7.87 -0.47
C VAL A 45 4.26 6.52 -0.66
N PHE A 46 5.02 5.42 -0.70
CA PHE A 46 4.45 4.08 -0.87
C PHE A 46 3.50 3.69 0.26
N ASN A 47 3.78 4.10 1.49
CA ASN A 47 2.83 3.92 2.59
C ASN A 47 1.55 4.74 2.41
N GLY A 48 1.66 5.94 1.84
CA GLY A 48 0.51 6.78 1.52
C GLY A 48 -0.38 6.09 0.49
N PHE A 49 0.22 5.64 -0.62
CA PHE A 49 -0.52 4.87 -1.64
C PHE A 49 -1.14 3.58 -1.10
N GLU A 50 -0.43 2.84 -0.23
CA GLU A 50 -0.98 1.64 0.39
C GLU A 50 -2.27 1.94 1.17
N ASP A 51 -2.30 3.05 1.90
CA ASP A 51 -3.49 3.50 2.64
C ASP A 51 -4.64 3.92 1.70
N VAL A 52 -4.33 4.65 0.63
CA VAL A 52 -5.31 5.05 -0.40
C VAL A 52 -5.95 3.83 -1.06
N ILE A 53 -5.12 2.85 -1.43
CA ILE A 53 -5.59 1.61 -2.02
C ILE A 53 -6.47 0.85 -1.01
N LYS A 54 -6.06 0.78 0.27
CA LYS A 54 -6.89 0.18 1.33
C LYS A 54 -8.24 0.88 1.49
N SER A 55 -8.29 2.22 1.45
CA SER A 55 -9.55 2.94 1.58
C SER A 55 -10.47 2.73 0.39
N LEU A 56 -9.95 2.82 -0.84
CA LEU A 56 -10.75 2.64 -2.06
C LEU A 56 -11.28 1.21 -2.18
N TYR A 57 -10.41 0.21 -1.97
CA TYR A 57 -10.80 -1.19 -2.05
C TYR A 57 -11.63 -1.63 -0.84
N GLY A 58 -11.52 -0.96 0.31
CA GLY A 58 -12.29 -1.26 1.51
C GLY A 58 -13.78 -0.92 1.41
N VAL A 59 -14.15 -0.01 0.51
CA VAL A 59 -15.56 0.31 0.21
C VAL A 59 -16.24 -0.80 -0.59
N PHE A 60 -15.50 -1.47 -1.48
CA PHE A 60 -16.05 -2.57 -2.27
C PHE A 60 -15.89 -3.93 -1.58
N ASN A 61 -14.74 -4.15 -0.93
CA ASN A 61 -14.40 -5.43 -0.31
C ASN A 61 -14.70 -5.41 1.20
N PRO A 62 -15.51 -6.36 1.70
CA PRO A 62 -15.82 -6.48 3.12
C PRO A 62 -14.59 -6.88 3.92
N ASP A 63 -14.64 -6.71 5.25
CA ASP A 63 -13.57 -7.14 6.16
C ASP A 63 -13.24 -8.62 5.97
N PHE A 64 -14.29 -9.45 5.86
CA PHE A 64 -14.17 -10.85 5.48
C PHE A 64 -15.20 -11.23 4.42
N LYS A 65 -14.75 -11.97 3.40
CA LYS A 65 -15.62 -12.62 2.40
C LYS A 65 -15.56 -14.12 2.64
N ILE A 66 -16.72 -14.72 2.87
CA ILE A 66 -16.88 -16.15 3.11
C ILE A 66 -17.47 -16.79 1.86
N THR A 67 -16.77 -17.76 1.28
CA THR A 67 -17.19 -18.49 0.07
C THR A 67 -17.13 -20.00 0.30
N ALA A 68 -17.81 -20.78 -0.54
CA ALA A 68 -17.66 -22.23 -0.53
C ALA A 68 -16.26 -22.63 -1.01
N VAL A 69 -15.66 -23.68 -0.43
CA VAL A 69 -14.42 -24.27 -0.95
C VAL A 69 -14.68 -25.05 -2.25
N ASN A 70 -15.82 -25.72 -2.32
CA ASN A 70 -16.24 -26.50 -3.49
C ASN A 70 -17.53 -25.94 -4.08
N GLY A 71 -17.54 -25.69 -5.39
CA GLY A 71 -18.70 -25.12 -6.08
C GLY A 71 -18.75 -23.59 -6.03
N LYS A 72 -19.77 -23.01 -6.69
CA LYS A 72 -19.99 -21.55 -6.73
C LYS A 72 -20.91 -21.03 -5.64
N THR A 73 -21.67 -21.92 -4.99
CA THR A 73 -22.72 -21.55 -4.02
C THR A 73 -22.69 -22.47 -2.81
N PHE A 74 -23.33 -22.03 -1.73
CA PHE A 74 -23.63 -22.84 -0.56
C PHE A 74 -25.01 -22.49 0.00
N SER A 75 -25.64 -23.44 0.69
CA SER A 75 -26.93 -23.24 1.33
C SER A 75 -26.80 -22.45 2.63
N LEU A 76 -27.71 -21.51 2.85
CA LEU A 76 -27.81 -20.76 4.11
C LEU A 76 -28.31 -21.62 5.27
N ASP A 77 -29.00 -22.74 5.02
CA ASP A 77 -29.49 -23.64 6.08
C ASP A 77 -28.35 -24.34 6.82
N GLU A 78 -27.26 -24.64 6.10
CA GLU A 78 -26.07 -25.28 6.66
C GLU A 78 -25.10 -24.24 7.25
N PHE A 79 -25.27 -22.97 6.90
CA PHE A 79 -24.39 -21.90 7.31
C PHE A 79 -24.65 -21.49 8.78
N PRO A 80 -23.65 -21.49 9.67
CA PRO A 80 -23.83 -21.20 11.09
C PRO A 80 -23.97 -19.69 11.41
N ALA A 81 -24.92 -19.02 10.75
CA ALA A 81 -25.14 -17.57 10.86
C ALA A 81 -25.31 -17.10 12.31
N GLU A 82 -26.07 -17.84 13.12
CA GLU A 82 -26.36 -17.49 14.52
C GLU A 82 -25.14 -17.61 15.43
N LYS A 83 -24.16 -18.46 15.10
CA LYS A 83 -22.89 -18.51 15.85
C LYS A 83 -22.02 -17.31 15.50
N ILE A 84 -21.98 -16.94 14.22
CA ILE A 84 -21.18 -15.80 13.73
C ILE A 84 -21.71 -14.48 14.28
N LYS A 85 -23.04 -14.28 14.37
CA LYS A 85 -23.64 -13.08 14.99
C LYS A 85 -23.26 -12.88 16.46
N LYS A 86 -22.89 -13.96 17.16
CA LYS A 86 -22.52 -13.92 18.58
C LYS A 86 -21.03 -13.66 18.81
N LEU A 87 -20.22 -13.67 17.76
CA LEU A 87 -18.80 -13.36 17.87
C LEU A 87 -18.62 -11.89 18.26
N GLU A 88 -17.78 -11.65 19.27
CA GLU A 88 -17.36 -10.31 19.61
C GLU A 88 -16.54 -9.71 18.46
N GLY A 89 -16.90 -8.51 18.02
CA GLY A 89 -16.24 -7.81 16.92
C GLY A 89 -16.94 -7.91 15.57
N VAL A 90 -17.94 -8.79 15.41
CA VAL A 90 -18.80 -8.83 14.20
C VAL A 90 -19.93 -7.81 14.33
N VAL A 91 -20.00 -6.85 13.41
CA VAL A 91 -21.07 -5.83 13.39
C VAL A 91 -22.29 -6.36 12.65
N ASN A 92 -22.08 -6.84 11.42
CA ASN A 92 -23.15 -7.41 10.60
C ASN A 92 -22.54 -8.26 9.48
N PHE A 93 -23.40 -9.01 8.80
CA PHE A 93 -23.06 -9.65 7.53
C PHE A 93 -24.14 -9.38 6.50
N SER A 94 -23.79 -9.36 5.22
CA SER A 94 -24.71 -9.29 4.10
C SER A 94 -24.64 -10.55 3.28
N LYS A 95 -25.79 -11.06 2.87
CA LYS A 95 -25.87 -12.11 1.85
C LYS A 95 -25.55 -11.51 0.48
N VAL A 96 -24.80 -12.25 -0.33
CA VAL A 96 -24.39 -11.82 -1.67
C VAL A 96 -24.55 -12.95 -2.68
N ILE A 97 -25.08 -12.59 -3.85
CA ILE A 97 -25.05 -13.42 -5.06
C ILE A 97 -24.25 -12.65 -6.11
N GLU A 98 -23.22 -13.28 -6.65
CA GLU A 98 -22.31 -12.68 -7.61
C GLU A 98 -22.09 -13.65 -8.78
N GLU A 99 -22.37 -13.21 -10.00
CA GLU A 99 -22.19 -14.03 -11.22
C GLU A 99 -21.87 -13.13 -12.42
N ASP A 100 -21.30 -13.70 -13.47
CA ASP A 100 -21.16 -13.01 -14.75
C ASP A 100 -22.53 -12.90 -15.46
N ALA A 101 -22.85 -11.69 -15.92
CA ALA A 101 -24.10 -11.36 -16.57
C ALA A 101 -23.87 -10.50 -17.82
N LEU A 102 -24.74 -10.69 -18.81
CA LEU A 102 -24.84 -9.79 -19.95
C LEU A 102 -25.88 -8.71 -19.63
N PHE A 103 -25.44 -7.47 -19.66
CA PHE A 103 -26.27 -6.29 -19.53
C PHE A 103 -26.58 -5.72 -20.90
N ARG A 104 -27.86 -5.42 -21.16
CA ARG A 104 -28.30 -4.76 -22.39
C ARG A 104 -29.14 -3.54 -22.05
N TYR A 105 -28.77 -2.40 -22.61
CA TYR A 105 -29.52 -1.16 -22.51
C TYR A 105 -29.70 -0.65 -23.94
N ASP A 106 -30.95 -0.54 -24.39
CA ASP A 106 -31.29 -0.26 -25.79
C ASP A 106 -30.59 -1.24 -26.77
N GLU A 107 -29.76 -0.74 -27.69
CA GLU A 107 -28.97 -1.55 -28.64
C GLU A 107 -27.54 -1.86 -28.15
N LYS A 108 -27.15 -1.35 -26.97
CA LYS A 108 -25.81 -1.53 -26.40
C LYS A 108 -25.76 -2.71 -25.45
N GLN A 109 -24.65 -3.44 -25.46
CA GLN A 109 -24.44 -4.64 -24.67
C GLN A 109 -23.10 -4.58 -23.94
N PHE A 110 -23.08 -5.07 -22.71
CA PHE A 110 -21.89 -5.11 -21.88
C PHE A 110 -21.87 -6.39 -21.03
N ILE A 111 -20.74 -7.09 -20.99
CA ILE A 111 -20.57 -8.26 -20.11
C ILE A 111 -19.86 -7.79 -18.86
N GLY A 112 -20.49 -7.99 -17.71
CA GLY A 112 -19.94 -7.65 -16.41
C GLY A 112 -20.41 -8.63 -15.33
N LYS A 113 -20.29 -8.23 -14.08
CA LYS A 113 -20.73 -8.95 -12.90
C LYS A 113 -22.00 -8.34 -12.33
N ILE A 114 -23.01 -9.18 -12.13
CA ILE A 114 -24.16 -8.83 -11.31
C ILE A 114 -23.82 -9.10 -9.84
N LYS A 115 -24.05 -8.13 -8.96
CA LYS A 115 -23.87 -8.29 -7.51
C LYS A 115 -25.18 -8.01 -6.79
N GLY A 116 -25.89 -9.08 -6.43
CA GLY A 116 -27.12 -9.06 -5.65
C GLY A 116 -26.82 -8.88 -4.17
N VAL A 117 -27.28 -7.78 -3.57
CA VAL A 117 -26.97 -7.43 -2.17
C VAL A 117 -28.22 -7.04 -1.38
N GLU A 118 -28.16 -7.14 -0.05
CA GLU A 118 -29.23 -6.69 0.82
C GLU A 118 -29.23 -5.15 0.98
N ASN A 119 -30.37 -4.53 1.27
CA ASN A 119 -30.47 -3.07 1.43
C ASN A 119 -29.52 -2.47 2.49
N LYS A 120 -29.16 -3.26 3.50
CA LYS A 120 -28.19 -2.86 4.53
C LYS A 120 -26.76 -2.78 4.02
N PHE A 121 -26.44 -3.42 2.88
CA PHE A 121 -25.10 -3.44 2.30
C PHE A 121 -24.56 -2.03 2.07
N ALA A 122 -25.39 -1.14 1.51
CA ALA A 122 -24.98 0.23 1.18
C ALA A 122 -24.33 0.95 2.37
N LYS A 123 -25.00 0.90 3.52
CA LYS A 123 -24.55 1.55 4.77
C LYS A 123 -23.39 0.83 5.44
N LEU A 124 -23.26 -0.49 5.22
CA LEU A 124 -22.18 -1.29 5.81
C LEU A 124 -20.87 -1.12 5.03
N SER A 125 -20.94 -1.02 3.71
CA SER A 125 -19.79 -0.87 2.84
C SER A 125 -19.38 0.58 2.59
N GLY A 126 -20.33 1.52 2.71
CA GLY A 126 -20.13 2.93 2.39
C GLY A 126 -20.17 3.24 0.89
N ILE A 127 -20.64 2.29 0.06
CA ILE A 127 -20.75 2.47 -1.39
C ILE A 127 -21.72 3.59 -1.78
N ASP A 128 -22.67 3.93 -0.90
CA ASP A 128 -23.61 5.04 -1.09
C ASP A 128 -22.91 6.41 -1.13
N THR A 129 -21.73 6.55 -0.52
CA THR A 129 -20.93 7.79 -0.61
C THR A 129 -20.14 7.91 -1.91
N MET A 130 -20.12 6.87 -2.74
CA MET A 130 -19.36 6.79 -3.99
C MET A 130 -20.27 6.92 -5.23
N VAL A 131 -21.52 7.33 -5.04
CA VAL A 131 -22.45 7.63 -6.14
C VAL A 131 -22.10 8.97 -6.75
N VAL A 132 -21.86 8.98 -8.06
CA VAL A 132 -21.52 10.19 -8.83
C VAL A 132 -22.72 10.78 -9.57
N ASP A 133 -23.73 9.97 -9.87
CA ASP A 133 -24.97 10.38 -10.50
C ASP A 133 -26.16 9.55 -10.00
N GLY A 134 -27.33 10.15 -9.81
CA GLY A 134 -28.51 9.52 -9.21
C GLY A 134 -28.34 9.16 -7.72
N TYR A 135 -28.91 8.03 -7.29
CA TYR A 135 -28.92 7.60 -5.88
C TYR A 135 -28.62 6.10 -5.75
N PHE A 136 -27.97 5.70 -4.64
CA PHE A 136 -27.85 4.29 -4.28
C PHE A 136 -29.18 3.77 -3.69
N VAL A 137 -30.10 3.38 -4.56
CA VAL A 137 -31.38 2.77 -4.17
C VAL A 137 -31.53 1.45 -4.92
N LEU A 138 -31.79 0.38 -4.17
CA LEU A 138 -32.01 -0.96 -4.73
C LEU A 138 -33.51 -1.30 -4.73
N ASN A 139 -34.27 -0.85 -3.73
CA ASN A 139 -35.70 -1.09 -3.61
C ASN A 139 -36.43 0.15 -3.11
N GLU A 140 -37.56 0.46 -3.74
CA GLU A 140 -38.55 1.41 -3.22
C GLU A 140 -39.95 0.80 -3.34
N GLY A 141 -40.52 0.38 -2.21
CA GLY A 141 -41.71 -0.47 -2.20
C GLY A 141 -41.46 -1.79 -2.93
N GLU A 142 -42.29 -2.09 -3.92
CA GLU A 142 -42.18 -3.29 -4.76
C GLU A 142 -41.27 -3.10 -6.00
N VAL A 143 -40.77 -1.88 -6.21
CA VAL A 143 -39.94 -1.57 -7.39
C VAL A 143 -38.48 -1.86 -7.08
N ASN A 144 -37.84 -2.61 -7.98
CA ASN A 144 -36.42 -2.90 -7.94
C ASN A 144 -35.66 -1.92 -8.84
N TYR A 145 -34.46 -1.52 -8.39
CA TYR A 145 -33.57 -0.61 -9.08
C TYR A 145 -32.15 -1.17 -9.14
N ALA A 146 -31.43 -0.83 -10.21
CA ALA A 146 -30.02 -1.12 -10.39
C ALA A 146 -29.17 0.10 -10.04
N VAL A 147 -28.01 -0.13 -9.43
CA VAL A 147 -26.95 0.86 -9.33
C VAL A 147 -25.75 0.36 -10.15
N VAL A 148 -25.35 1.13 -11.15
CA VAL A 148 -24.44 0.69 -12.22
C VAL A 148 -23.06 1.31 -12.00
N GLY A 149 -21.97 0.57 -12.25
CA GLY A 149 -20.63 1.16 -12.23
C GLY A 149 -20.44 2.18 -13.35
N ALA A 150 -19.68 3.25 -13.12
CA ALA A 150 -19.50 4.34 -14.08
C ALA A 150 -18.98 3.88 -15.44
N GLY A 151 -18.08 2.91 -15.48
CA GLY A 151 -17.59 2.30 -16.71
C GLY A 151 -18.69 1.54 -17.45
N VAL A 152 -19.45 0.69 -16.75
CA VAL A 152 -20.61 -0.02 -17.33
C VAL A 152 -21.64 0.96 -17.88
N ALA A 153 -21.97 2.01 -17.12
CA ALA A 153 -22.92 3.03 -17.53
C ALA A 153 -22.44 3.80 -18.77
N TRP A 154 -21.15 4.14 -18.82
CA TRP A 154 -20.53 4.79 -19.98
C TRP A 154 -20.60 3.92 -21.24
N TYR A 155 -20.26 2.63 -21.14
CA TYR A 155 -20.34 1.70 -22.27
C TYR A 155 -21.78 1.50 -22.77
N LEU A 156 -22.74 1.43 -21.86
CA LEU A 156 -24.15 1.28 -22.17
C LEU A 156 -24.84 2.59 -22.55
N ASP A 157 -24.17 3.75 -22.40
CA ASP A 157 -24.75 5.09 -22.52
C ASP A 157 -26.05 5.20 -21.71
N LEU A 158 -25.95 4.69 -20.50
CA LEU A 158 -27.02 4.59 -19.53
C LEU A 158 -27.02 5.84 -18.66
N TYR A 159 -28.19 6.48 -18.57
CA TYR A 159 -28.43 7.61 -17.68
C TYR A 159 -29.35 7.17 -16.54
N PRO A 160 -29.02 7.46 -15.27
CA PRO A 160 -29.93 7.25 -14.15
C PRO A 160 -31.27 7.93 -14.40
N ASN A 161 -32.36 7.32 -13.92
CA ASN A 161 -33.73 7.86 -14.00
C ASN A 161 -34.31 8.01 -15.41
N ASP A 162 -33.73 7.38 -16.43
CA ASP A 162 -34.44 7.19 -17.71
C ASP A 162 -35.60 6.21 -17.50
N LEU A 163 -36.83 6.73 -17.58
CA LEU A 163 -38.06 5.96 -17.44
C LEU A 163 -38.47 5.26 -18.75
N SER A 164 -37.81 5.58 -19.86
CA SER A 164 -38.16 5.07 -21.19
C SER A 164 -37.55 3.71 -21.47
N ASN A 165 -36.38 3.45 -20.87
CA ASN A 165 -35.57 2.27 -21.12
C ASN A 165 -35.31 1.48 -19.84
N PHE A 166 -35.15 0.16 -20.02
CA PHE A 166 -34.82 -0.75 -18.94
C PHE A 166 -33.44 -1.35 -19.17
N LEU A 167 -32.68 -1.50 -18.09
CA LEU A 167 -31.52 -2.36 -18.08
C LEU A 167 -32.00 -3.82 -18.08
N ASN A 168 -31.70 -4.53 -19.17
CA ASN A 168 -32.01 -5.95 -19.30
C ASN A 168 -30.80 -6.76 -18.84
N VAL A 169 -31.02 -7.62 -17.87
CA VAL A 169 -29.97 -8.45 -17.27
C VAL A 169 -30.20 -9.90 -17.67
N TYR A 170 -29.17 -10.51 -18.26
CA TYR A 170 -29.18 -11.88 -18.74
C TYR A 170 -28.15 -12.70 -17.99
N VAL A 171 -28.58 -13.81 -17.39
CA VAL A 171 -27.69 -14.77 -16.72
C VAL A 171 -27.89 -16.16 -17.31
N PRO A 172 -26.82 -16.97 -17.45
CA PRO A 172 -26.97 -18.35 -17.90
C PRO A 172 -27.83 -19.16 -16.93
N LYS A 173 -28.78 -19.94 -17.45
CA LYS A 173 -29.57 -20.86 -16.61
C LYS A 173 -28.68 -21.96 -16.02
N ARG A 174 -28.98 -22.35 -14.78
CA ARG A 174 -28.31 -23.50 -14.14
C ARG A 174 -28.70 -24.83 -14.81
N GLY A 175 -27.73 -25.73 -14.92
CA GLY A 175 -27.94 -27.12 -15.33
C GLY A 175 -27.55 -27.45 -16.77
N ASN A 176 -27.75 -28.71 -17.15
CA ASN A 176 -27.29 -29.31 -18.40
C ASN A 176 -28.24 -29.08 -19.59
N GLN A 177 -28.79 -27.85 -19.71
CA GLN A 177 -29.53 -27.50 -20.92
C GLN A 177 -28.61 -26.79 -21.90
N SER A 178 -27.80 -27.58 -22.60
CA SER A 178 -27.36 -27.22 -23.95
C SER A 178 -28.60 -27.15 -24.84
N SER A 179 -29.38 -26.08 -24.72
CA SER A 179 -30.40 -25.78 -25.70
C SER A 179 -29.68 -25.31 -26.96
N PHE A 180 -29.88 -26.01 -28.08
CA PHE A 180 -29.50 -25.51 -29.41
C PHE A 180 -30.16 -24.14 -29.74
N ASN A 181 -31.11 -23.71 -28.91
CA ASN A 181 -31.72 -22.41 -28.92
C ASN A 181 -31.03 -21.46 -27.92
N VAL A 182 -30.27 -20.50 -28.44
CA VAL A 182 -29.58 -19.46 -27.65
C VAL A 182 -30.56 -18.59 -26.86
N ALA A 183 -31.79 -18.40 -27.35
CA ALA A 183 -32.78 -17.52 -26.72
C ALA A 183 -33.35 -18.07 -25.40
N THR A 184 -33.27 -19.38 -25.17
CA THR A 184 -33.77 -20.03 -23.94
C THR A 184 -32.69 -20.35 -22.92
N ALA A 185 -31.42 -20.19 -23.30
CA ALA A 185 -30.24 -20.50 -22.48
C ALA A 185 -30.02 -19.52 -21.32
N PHE A 186 -30.68 -18.36 -21.36
CA PHE A 186 -30.53 -17.29 -20.37
C PHE A 186 -31.85 -17.01 -19.65
N ASN A 187 -31.76 -16.77 -18.34
CA ASN A 187 -32.79 -16.06 -17.60
C ASN A 187 -32.65 -14.57 -17.87
N ARG A 188 -33.78 -13.87 -18.03
CA ARG A 188 -33.81 -12.43 -18.30
C ARG A 188 -34.76 -11.73 -17.33
N ARG A 189 -34.31 -10.63 -16.76
CA ARG A 189 -35.16 -9.66 -16.06
C ARG A 189 -34.81 -8.24 -16.51
N ALA A 190 -35.77 -7.34 -16.36
CA ALA A 190 -35.63 -5.92 -16.68
C ALA A 190 -35.74 -5.10 -15.40
N VAL A 191 -34.94 -4.04 -15.29
CA VAL A 191 -34.85 -3.19 -14.10
C VAL A 191 -34.49 -1.75 -14.50
N HIS A 192 -34.95 -0.76 -13.73
CA HIS A 192 -34.55 0.63 -13.93
C HIS A 192 -33.21 0.92 -13.25
N ALA A 193 -32.41 1.81 -13.81
CA ALA A 193 -31.21 2.29 -13.12
C ALA A 193 -31.53 3.53 -12.27
N ALA A 194 -31.20 3.48 -10.98
CA ALA A 194 -31.41 4.59 -10.03
C ALA A 194 -30.16 5.45 -9.84
N GLY A 195 -28.97 4.90 -10.10
CA GLY A 195 -27.72 5.64 -9.89
C GLY A 195 -26.51 4.98 -10.52
N VAL A 196 -25.44 5.75 -10.56
CA VAL A 196 -24.12 5.37 -11.05
C VAL A 196 -23.10 5.62 -9.95
N PHE A 197 -22.31 4.60 -9.63
CA PHE A 197 -21.21 4.70 -8.67
C PHE A 197 -19.85 4.74 -9.37
N SER A 198 -18.87 5.40 -8.75
CA SER A 198 -17.47 5.36 -9.17
C SER A 198 -16.56 5.22 -7.95
N VAL A 199 -15.80 4.12 -7.93
CA VAL A 199 -14.84 3.82 -6.86
C VAL A 199 -13.44 3.73 -7.46
N GLN A 200 -13.29 2.85 -8.44
CA GLN A 200 -12.05 2.56 -9.14
C GLN A 200 -12.40 1.85 -10.44
N GLN A 201 -11.64 2.11 -11.50
CA GLN A 201 -11.89 1.58 -12.84
C GLN A 201 -12.21 0.08 -12.88
N GLU A 202 -11.47 -0.75 -12.11
CA GLU A 202 -11.70 -2.20 -12.06
C GLU A 202 -13.10 -2.58 -11.55
N PHE A 203 -13.67 -1.83 -10.62
CA PHE A 203 -15.03 -2.05 -10.13
C PHE A 203 -16.06 -1.38 -11.04
N ASP A 204 -15.76 -0.18 -11.50
CA ASP A 204 -16.65 0.66 -12.29
C ASP A 204 -16.95 0.04 -13.66
N GLU A 205 -16.00 -0.69 -14.23
CA GLU A 205 -16.13 -1.41 -15.50
C GLU A 205 -16.61 -2.85 -15.33
N GLN A 206 -16.92 -3.31 -14.11
CA GLN A 206 -17.32 -4.70 -13.90
C GLN A 206 -18.68 -4.83 -13.25
N TYR A 207 -19.05 -4.01 -12.26
CA TYR A 207 -20.16 -4.35 -11.38
C TYR A 207 -21.45 -3.57 -11.65
N VAL A 208 -22.57 -4.29 -11.50
CA VAL A 208 -23.92 -3.73 -11.37
C VAL A 208 -24.56 -4.29 -10.10
N PHE A 209 -24.92 -3.41 -9.18
CA PHE A 209 -25.61 -3.76 -7.94
C PHE A 209 -27.12 -3.86 -8.15
N LEU A 210 -27.70 -4.93 -7.62
CA LEU A 210 -29.13 -5.20 -7.67
C LEU A 210 -29.62 -5.74 -6.31
N PRO A 211 -30.93 -5.67 -6.03
CA PRO A 211 -31.52 -6.32 -4.86
C PRO A 211 -31.21 -7.80 -4.82
N TYR A 212 -30.84 -8.31 -3.64
CA TYR A 212 -30.61 -9.73 -3.40
C TYR A 212 -31.78 -10.59 -3.92
N GLY A 213 -33.03 -10.22 -3.61
CA GLY A 213 -34.22 -10.97 -4.06
C GLY A 213 -34.36 -11.03 -5.58
N PHE A 214 -34.14 -9.90 -6.27
CA PHE A 214 -34.18 -9.85 -7.73
C PHE A 214 -33.15 -10.78 -8.37
N VAL A 215 -31.92 -10.80 -7.82
CA VAL A 215 -30.84 -11.67 -8.33
C VAL A 215 -31.10 -13.13 -7.99
N SER A 216 -31.58 -13.42 -6.78
CA SER A 216 -31.97 -14.78 -6.36
C SER A 216 -33.01 -15.37 -7.31
N ASP A 217 -34.06 -14.60 -7.61
CA ASP A 217 -35.12 -15.02 -8.55
C ASP A 217 -34.61 -15.15 -9.99
N LEU A 218 -33.70 -14.27 -10.42
CA LEU A 218 -33.11 -14.32 -11.75
C LEU A 218 -32.20 -15.55 -11.92
N MET A 219 -31.54 -15.99 -10.85
CA MET A 219 -30.61 -17.11 -10.82
C MET A 219 -31.29 -18.46 -10.49
N ASP A 220 -32.59 -18.46 -10.21
CA ASP A 220 -33.35 -19.60 -9.68
C ASP A 220 -32.71 -20.16 -8.38
N TYR A 221 -32.27 -19.27 -7.48
CA TYR A 221 -31.73 -19.62 -6.16
C TYR A 221 -32.83 -19.49 -5.12
N GLU A 222 -33.08 -20.54 -4.33
CA GLU A 222 -34.06 -20.49 -3.24
C GLU A 222 -33.42 -20.06 -1.92
N ASN A 223 -32.40 -20.79 -1.46
CA ASN A 223 -31.72 -20.53 -0.18
C ASN A 223 -30.19 -20.64 -0.30
N GLU A 224 -29.68 -20.34 -1.49
CA GLU A 224 -28.26 -20.41 -1.83
C GLU A 224 -27.67 -19.02 -2.01
N VAL A 225 -26.40 -18.89 -1.60
CA VAL A 225 -25.60 -17.68 -1.78
C VAL A 225 -24.27 -18.03 -2.39
N THR A 226 -23.64 -17.09 -3.10
CA THR A 226 -22.27 -17.27 -3.60
C THR A 226 -21.27 -16.84 -2.54
N ALA A 227 -21.61 -15.81 -1.75
CA ALA A 227 -20.77 -15.31 -0.69
C ALA A 227 -21.58 -14.73 0.47
N ILE A 228 -20.94 -14.71 1.64
CA ILE A 228 -21.37 -13.91 2.78
C ILE A 228 -20.27 -12.90 3.08
N GLU A 229 -20.65 -11.63 3.07
CA GLU A 229 -19.76 -10.50 3.29
C GLU A 229 -19.94 -10.00 4.72
N LEU A 230 -18.88 -10.05 5.52
CA LEU A 230 -18.91 -9.74 6.95
C LEU A 230 -18.13 -8.45 7.23
N PHE A 231 -18.72 -7.63 8.10
CA PHE A 231 -18.18 -6.34 8.52
C PHE A 231 -17.88 -6.39 10.01
N THR A 232 -16.69 -5.93 10.39
CA THR A 232 -16.21 -5.93 11.78
C THR A 232 -16.08 -4.53 12.35
N ASN A 233 -15.98 -4.46 13.67
CA ASN A 233 -15.69 -3.23 14.37
C ASN A 233 -14.17 -2.95 14.31
N GLU A 234 -13.78 -1.71 14.02
CA GLU A 234 -12.39 -1.27 13.91
C GLU A 234 -11.54 -1.54 15.16
N ASN A 235 -12.17 -1.71 16.32
CA ASN A 235 -11.48 -1.96 17.60
C ASN A 235 -10.99 -3.40 17.80
N TYR A 236 -11.36 -4.34 16.92
CA TYR A 236 -11.01 -5.75 17.07
C TYR A 236 -9.86 -6.15 16.15
N ASN A 237 -9.01 -7.06 16.64
CA ASN A 237 -7.95 -7.65 15.84
C ASN A 237 -8.56 -8.56 14.76
N GLN A 238 -8.36 -8.19 13.48
CA GLN A 238 -8.91 -8.94 12.36
C GLN A 238 -8.36 -10.37 12.29
N ASP A 239 -7.11 -10.61 12.66
CA ASP A 239 -6.53 -11.96 12.62
C ASP A 239 -7.20 -12.89 13.64
N ASP A 240 -7.53 -12.37 14.83
CA ASP A 240 -8.22 -13.13 15.87
C ASP A 240 -9.66 -13.47 15.45
N VAL A 241 -10.37 -12.50 14.88
CA VAL A 241 -11.73 -12.73 14.34
C VAL A 241 -11.69 -13.73 13.19
N GLN A 242 -10.70 -13.64 12.30
CA GLN A 242 -10.56 -14.58 11.19
C GLN A 242 -10.35 -16.01 11.67
N GLN A 243 -9.51 -16.20 12.70
CA GLN A 243 -9.27 -17.52 13.26
C GLN A 243 -10.54 -18.09 13.90
N GLN A 244 -11.28 -17.27 14.66
CA GLN A 244 -12.56 -17.68 15.24
C GLN A 244 -13.60 -18.04 14.17
N LEU A 245 -13.65 -17.28 13.05
CA LEU A 245 -14.51 -17.59 11.91
C LEU A 245 -14.13 -18.93 11.27
N LYS A 246 -12.83 -19.19 11.06
CA LYS A 246 -12.33 -20.47 10.53
C LYS A 246 -12.68 -21.63 11.45
N ASP A 247 -12.55 -21.45 12.77
CA ASP A 247 -12.86 -22.49 13.76
C ASP A 247 -14.37 -22.83 13.77
N ILE A 248 -15.25 -21.85 13.55
CA ILE A 248 -16.71 -22.06 13.50
C ILE A 248 -17.17 -22.68 12.18
N LEU A 249 -16.59 -22.23 11.07
CA LEU A 249 -17.00 -22.62 9.72
C LEU A 249 -16.36 -23.95 9.27
N GLY A 250 -15.20 -24.29 9.82
CA GLY A 250 -14.44 -25.49 9.44
C GLY A 250 -13.96 -25.43 7.99
N ASP A 251 -13.59 -26.60 7.45
CA ASP A 251 -12.94 -26.72 6.13
C ASP A 251 -13.89 -26.62 4.93
N ASN A 252 -15.20 -26.46 5.17
CA ASN A 252 -16.21 -26.36 4.10
C ASN A 252 -16.23 -24.97 3.45
N TYR A 253 -15.73 -23.95 4.15
CA TYR A 253 -15.78 -22.56 3.73
C TYR A 253 -14.39 -21.93 3.71
N GLN A 254 -14.16 -21.08 2.72
CA GLN A 254 -13.00 -20.21 2.67
C GLN A 254 -13.34 -18.87 3.28
N VAL A 255 -12.60 -18.48 4.32
CA VAL A 255 -12.72 -17.17 4.97
C VAL A 255 -11.55 -16.30 4.53
N ALA A 256 -11.79 -15.38 3.59
CA ALA A 256 -10.79 -14.48 3.04
C ALA A 256 -10.91 -13.08 3.65
N ASN A 257 -9.86 -12.59 4.31
CA ASN A 257 -9.78 -11.20 4.76
C ASN A 257 -9.53 -10.24 3.58
N ARG A 258 -9.64 -8.91 3.78
CA ARG A 258 -9.43 -7.91 2.69
C ARG A 258 -8.10 -8.06 1.96
N TYR A 259 -7.03 -8.43 2.67
CA TYR A 259 -5.72 -8.64 2.07
C TYR A 259 -5.71 -9.88 1.18
N GLU A 260 -6.29 -10.99 1.65
CA GLU A 260 -6.39 -12.25 0.91
C GLU A 260 -7.29 -12.12 -0.33
N GLN A 261 -8.38 -11.36 -0.24
CA GLN A 261 -9.28 -11.07 -1.36
C GLN A 261 -8.54 -10.38 -2.54
N ASN A 262 -7.53 -9.56 -2.26
CA ASN A 262 -6.75 -8.84 -3.27
C ASN A 262 -5.25 -9.17 -3.18
N MET A 263 -4.91 -10.42 -2.86
CA MET A 263 -3.53 -10.80 -2.54
C MET A 263 -2.54 -10.47 -3.66
N ALA A 264 -2.95 -10.59 -4.93
CA ALA A 264 -2.12 -10.26 -6.08
C ALA A 264 -1.71 -8.77 -6.08
N LEU A 265 -2.69 -7.87 -5.91
CA LEU A 265 -2.44 -6.42 -5.84
C LEU A 265 -1.48 -6.07 -4.70
N TYR A 266 -1.74 -6.57 -3.49
CA TYR A 266 -0.85 -6.30 -2.35
C TYR A 266 0.55 -6.91 -2.52
N LYS A 267 0.67 -8.09 -3.14
CA LYS A 267 1.98 -8.69 -3.46
C LYS A 267 2.76 -7.85 -4.46
N VAL A 268 2.11 -7.32 -5.49
CA VAL A 268 2.76 -6.40 -6.45
C VAL A 268 3.24 -5.14 -5.73
N LEU A 269 2.36 -4.46 -4.98
CA LEU A 269 2.72 -3.24 -4.25
C LEU A 269 3.89 -3.46 -3.27
N SER A 270 3.85 -4.56 -2.51
CA SER A 270 4.93 -4.89 -1.57
C SER A 270 6.25 -5.20 -2.29
N SER A 271 6.18 -5.88 -3.44
CA SER A 271 7.36 -6.22 -4.26
C SER A 271 7.97 -4.98 -4.92
N GLU A 272 7.14 -4.05 -5.41
CA GLU A 272 7.59 -2.76 -5.95
C GLU A 272 8.25 -1.89 -4.88
N LYS A 273 7.62 -1.79 -3.70
CA LYS A 273 8.19 -1.09 -2.55
C LYS A 273 9.55 -1.68 -2.17
N ALA A 274 9.67 -3.01 -2.15
CA ALA A 274 10.94 -3.69 -1.88
C ALA A 274 12.00 -3.44 -2.98
N ALA A 275 11.63 -3.52 -4.26
CA ALA A 275 12.53 -3.27 -5.38
C ALA A 275 13.11 -1.85 -5.33
N ILE A 276 12.26 -0.85 -5.10
CA ILE A 276 12.67 0.55 -5.00
C ILE A 276 13.52 0.80 -3.74
N PHE A 277 13.18 0.15 -2.62
CA PHE A 277 14.02 0.15 -1.43
C PHE A 277 15.44 -0.35 -1.76
N PHE A 278 15.59 -1.47 -2.47
CA PHE A 278 16.90 -2.01 -2.85
C PHE A 278 17.65 -1.11 -3.86
N ILE A 279 16.95 -0.48 -4.79
CA ILE A 279 17.55 0.49 -5.73
C ILE A 279 18.11 1.69 -4.96
N LEU A 280 17.31 2.28 -4.06
CA LEU A 280 17.73 3.42 -3.25
C LEU A 280 18.83 3.04 -2.26
N LEU A 281 18.77 1.83 -1.70
CA LEU A 281 19.84 1.26 -0.90
C LEU A 281 21.16 1.15 -1.69
N PHE A 282 21.09 0.72 -2.94
CA PHE A 282 22.25 0.62 -3.82
C PHE A 282 22.81 2.01 -4.16
N ILE A 283 21.95 2.99 -4.46
CA ILE A 283 22.35 4.39 -4.68
C ILE A 283 23.03 4.95 -3.42
N LEU A 284 22.49 4.67 -2.23
CA LEU A 284 23.08 5.07 -0.96
C LEU A 284 24.45 4.40 -0.74
N ALA A 285 24.58 3.12 -1.08
CA ALA A 285 25.86 2.42 -1.04
C ALA A 285 26.90 3.04 -2.00
N LEU A 286 26.49 3.42 -3.22
CA LEU A 286 27.35 4.15 -4.16
C LEU A 286 27.76 5.52 -3.59
N ALA A 287 26.84 6.25 -2.97
CA ALA A 287 27.15 7.51 -2.29
C ALA A 287 28.16 7.32 -1.15
N SER A 288 28.14 6.17 -0.47
CA SER A 288 29.12 5.84 0.57
C SER A 288 30.56 5.68 0.05
N PHE A 289 30.77 5.42 -1.25
CA PHE A 289 32.12 5.41 -1.81
C PHE A 289 32.77 6.79 -1.82
N ASN A 290 31.97 7.86 -1.91
CA ASN A 290 32.48 9.22 -1.73
C ASN A 290 33.10 9.39 -0.34
N MET A 291 32.46 8.82 0.68
CA MET A 291 32.97 8.82 2.05
C MET A 291 34.29 8.03 2.18
N ILE A 292 34.48 6.92 1.45
CA ILE A 292 35.77 6.21 1.38
C ILE A 292 36.87 7.12 0.84
N GLY A 293 36.58 7.82 -0.26
CA GLY A 293 37.52 8.77 -0.88
C GLY A 293 37.87 9.92 0.07
N SER A 294 36.86 10.50 0.71
CA SER A 294 37.01 11.57 1.70
C SER A 294 37.89 11.17 2.88
N LEU A 295 37.58 10.05 3.54
CA LEU A 295 38.36 9.54 4.67
C LEU A 295 39.79 9.18 4.26
N SER A 296 39.98 8.63 3.06
CA SER A 296 41.32 8.29 2.56
C SER A 296 42.21 9.52 2.40
N ILE A 297 41.68 10.58 1.77
CA ILE A 297 42.40 11.84 1.60
C ILE A 297 42.69 12.47 2.96
N LEU A 298 41.72 12.44 3.87
CA LEU A 298 41.86 12.98 5.22
C LEU A 298 42.98 12.27 6.01
N ILE A 299 43.04 10.94 5.97
CA ILE A 299 44.10 10.17 6.62
C ILE A 299 45.48 10.55 6.04
N VAL A 300 45.58 10.68 4.71
CA VAL A 300 46.84 11.06 4.03
C VAL A 300 47.27 12.46 4.44
N GLU A 301 46.34 13.41 4.49
CA GLU A 301 46.63 14.78 4.89
C GLU A 301 47.03 14.89 6.38
N LYS A 302 46.46 14.04 7.22
CA LYS A 302 46.75 13.95 8.66
C LYS A 302 47.96 13.07 8.99
N LYS A 303 48.75 12.63 8.01
CA LYS A 303 49.95 11.81 8.23
C LYS A 303 50.93 12.39 9.26
N LYS A 304 51.17 13.71 9.23
CA LYS A 304 52.06 14.39 10.20
C LYS A 304 51.49 14.33 11.62
N ASP A 305 50.19 14.60 11.77
CA ASP A 305 49.50 14.54 13.06
C ASP A 305 49.51 13.11 13.62
N ILE A 306 49.33 12.10 12.76
CA ILE A 306 49.46 10.67 13.13
C ILE A 306 50.88 10.35 13.62
N ALA A 307 51.92 10.86 12.96
CA ALA A 307 53.31 10.65 13.37
C ALA A 307 53.59 11.25 14.76
N VAL A 308 53.11 12.47 15.04
CA VAL A 308 53.22 13.10 16.37
C VAL A 308 52.53 12.24 17.43
N LEU A 309 51.30 11.80 17.18
CA LEU A 309 50.57 10.93 18.11
C LEU A 309 51.31 9.62 18.38
N LYS A 310 51.88 8.97 17.35
CA LYS A 310 52.70 7.76 17.52
C LYS A 310 53.95 8.02 18.36
N SER A 311 54.65 9.13 18.13
CA SER A 311 55.83 9.52 18.92
C SER A 311 55.48 9.80 20.38
N MET A 312 54.24 10.21 20.67
CA MET A 312 53.71 10.36 22.04
C MET A 312 53.20 9.06 22.67
N GLY A 313 53.33 7.91 21.98
CA GLY A 313 52.93 6.59 22.50
C GLY A 313 51.53 6.13 22.09
N ALA A 314 50.86 6.77 21.12
CA ALA A 314 49.57 6.30 20.62
C ALA A 314 49.70 4.94 19.93
N ASP A 315 48.90 3.96 20.38
CA ASP A 315 48.83 2.65 19.76
C ASP A 315 48.02 2.66 18.45
N LYS A 316 48.17 1.60 17.64
CA LYS A 316 47.44 1.46 16.37
C LYS A 316 45.93 1.48 16.56
N LYS A 317 45.44 0.94 17.69
CA LYS A 317 44.02 0.86 18.00
C LYS A 317 43.44 2.25 18.23
N LEU A 318 44.15 3.14 18.94
CA LEU A 318 43.73 4.52 19.12
C LEU A 318 43.61 5.26 17.79
N ILE A 319 44.60 5.11 16.90
CA ILE A 319 44.59 5.77 15.58
C ILE A 319 43.44 5.24 14.71
N LYS A 320 43.24 3.91 14.67
CA LYS A 320 42.09 3.31 13.97
C LYS A 320 40.77 3.84 14.51
N ASN A 321 40.61 3.89 15.83
CA ASN A 321 39.39 4.36 16.47
C ASN A 321 39.10 5.84 16.16
N ILE A 322 40.12 6.70 16.05
CA ILE A 322 39.93 8.12 15.68
C ILE A 322 39.24 8.22 14.31
N PHE A 323 39.82 7.61 13.28
CA PHE A 323 39.31 7.73 11.91
C PHE A 323 38.03 6.92 11.67
N SER A 324 37.85 5.78 12.35
CA SER A 324 36.57 5.05 12.31
C SER A 324 35.43 5.84 12.96
N LEU A 325 35.69 6.49 14.11
CA LEU A 325 34.69 7.36 14.75
C LEU A 325 34.37 8.59 13.89
N GLU A 326 35.36 9.14 13.20
CA GLU A 326 35.14 10.25 12.27
C GLU A 326 34.23 9.83 11.10
N GLY A 327 34.47 8.64 10.53
CA GLY A 327 33.55 8.08 9.53
C GLY A 327 32.14 7.85 10.07
N MET A 328 32.01 7.30 11.28
CA MET A 328 30.70 7.18 11.94
C MET A 328 30.03 8.54 12.14
N LEU A 329 30.78 9.60 12.50
CA LEU A 329 30.22 10.94 12.66
C LEU A 329 29.71 11.52 11.33
N ILE A 330 30.42 11.30 10.22
CA ILE A 330 29.96 11.71 8.88
C ILE A 330 28.63 11.01 8.54
N SER A 331 28.54 9.70 8.77
CA SER A 331 27.32 8.92 8.54
C SER A 331 26.19 9.31 9.49
N LEU A 332 26.50 9.60 10.75
CA LEU A 332 25.54 10.06 11.74
C LEU A 332 24.94 11.41 11.36
N ILE A 333 25.79 12.38 11.04
CA ILE A 333 25.34 13.73 10.65
C ILE A 333 24.57 13.67 9.34
N GLY A 334 25.09 12.97 8.32
CA GLY A 334 24.40 12.82 7.04
C GLY A 334 23.07 12.08 7.16
N GLY A 335 23.02 11.00 7.94
CA GLY A 335 21.79 10.25 8.19
C GLY A 335 20.76 11.09 8.94
N LEU A 336 21.15 11.75 10.02
CA LEU A 336 20.25 12.63 10.80
C LEU A 336 19.78 13.84 9.98
N SER A 337 20.66 14.50 9.22
CA SER A 337 20.25 15.62 8.38
C SER A 337 19.30 15.15 7.28
N GLY A 338 19.57 14.01 6.64
CA GLY A 338 18.70 13.45 5.61
C GLY A 338 17.32 13.09 6.14
N LEU A 339 17.25 12.44 7.32
CA LEU A 339 15.99 12.14 7.98
C LEU A 339 15.24 13.40 8.42
N LEU A 340 15.94 14.42 8.91
CA LEU A 340 15.35 15.69 9.30
C LEU A 340 14.75 16.42 8.10
N PHE A 341 15.50 16.55 7.00
CA PHE A 341 14.98 17.14 5.76
C PHE A 341 13.83 16.33 5.18
N GLY A 342 13.91 15.00 5.25
CA GLY A 342 12.83 14.10 4.81
C GLY A 342 11.57 14.32 5.63
N PHE A 343 11.70 14.35 6.96
CA PHE A 343 10.61 14.64 7.86
C PHE A 343 9.97 16.00 7.57
N ILE A 344 10.77 17.07 7.42
CA ILE A 344 10.25 18.41 7.14
C ILE A 344 9.46 18.42 5.83
N ILE A 345 10.00 17.86 4.75
CA ILE A 345 9.32 17.83 3.45
C ILE A 345 8.05 16.99 3.50
N LEU A 346 8.09 15.82 4.14
CA LEU A 346 6.92 14.95 4.29
C LEU A 346 5.84 15.59 5.16
N TYR A 347 6.22 16.26 6.24
CA TYR A 347 5.30 17.01 7.10
C TYR A 347 4.65 18.16 6.33
N LEU A 348 5.45 18.95 5.59
CA LEU A 348 4.93 20.03 4.75
C LEU A 348 3.97 19.49 3.68
N GLN A 349 4.28 18.34 3.05
CA GLN A 349 3.39 17.71 2.07
C GLN A 349 2.08 17.25 2.72
N GLN A 350 2.11 16.66 3.92
CA GLN A 350 0.89 16.29 4.65
C GLN A 350 0.02 17.49 5.03
N THR A 351 0.63 18.62 5.38
CA THR A 351 -0.12 19.81 5.84
C THR A 351 -0.57 20.74 4.72
N LEU A 352 0.26 20.90 3.68
CA LEU A 352 0.03 21.89 2.61
C LEU A 352 -0.40 21.26 1.29
N GLY A 353 -0.16 19.95 1.09
CA GLY A 353 -0.54 19.25 -0.14
C GLY A 353 0.06 19.87 -1.41
N PHE A 354 1.28 20.40 -1.34
CA PHE A 354 1.84 21.22 -2.44
C PHE A 354 2.11 20.44 -3.73
N VAL A 355 2.29 19.12 -3.65
CA VAL A 355 2.25 18.23 -4.82
C VAL A 355 0.86 17.64 -4.96
N SER A 356 0.14 18.01 -6.03
CA SER A 356 -1.19 17.49 -6.33
C SER A 356 -1.17 16.24 -7.21
N LEU A 357 -2.22 15.42 -7.09
CA LEU A 357 -2.51 14.33 -8.02
C LEU A 357 -3.44 14.89 -9.12
N GLY A 358 -2.89 15.07 -10.33
CA GLY A 358 -3.65 15.59 -11.46
C GLY A 358 -3.57 17.12 -11.65
N SER A 359 -4.13 17.58 -12.77
CA SER A 359 -4.07 18.97 -13.23
C SER A 359 -5.32 19.81 -12.88
N GLY A 360 -6.34 19.24 -12.23
CA GLY A 360 -7.59 19.93 -11.88
C GLY A 360 -8.17 19.45 -10.55
N GLN A 361 -8.92 20.33 -9.86
CA GLN A 361 -9.75 19.94 -8.71
C GLN A 361 -10.86 18.99 -9.19
N GLY A 362 -10.93 17.79 -8.60
CA GLY A 362 -12.01 16.84 -8.87
C GLY A 362 -11.72 15.72 -9.88
N ASP A 363 -10.53 15.65 -10.50
CA ASP A 363 -10.14 14.52 -11.37
C ASP A 363 -9.80 13.24 -10.58
N PHE A 364 -9.42 13.39 -9.31
CA PHE A 364 -9.10 12.29 -8.40
C PHE A 364 -9.79 12.50 -7.06
N ILE A 365 -10.16 11.40 -6.39
CA ILE A 365 -10.74 11.40 -5.03
C ILE A 365 -9.79 12.03 -3.99
N ILE A 366 -8.49 12.14 -4.31
CA ILE A 366 -7.46 12.71 -3.45
C ILE A 366 -6.68 13.78 -4.22
N ASP A 367 -6.81 15.03 -3.77
CA ASP A 367 -6.21 16.18 -4.43
C ASP A 367 -4.67 16.24 -4.28
N ALA A 368 -4.12 15.71 -3.19
CA ALA A 368 -2.68 15.77 -2.87
C ALA A 368 -2.01 14.39 -2.97
N TYR A 369 -0.76 14.38 -3.45
CA TYR A 369 0.03 13.16 -3.55
C TYR A 369 0.23 12.52 -2.15
N PRO A 370 -0.20 11.26 -1.93
CA PRO A 370 -0.36 10.71 -0.60
C PRO A 370 0.98 10.34 0.01
N VAL A 371 1.16 10.69 1.29
CA VAL A 371 2.35 10.38 2.07
C VAL A 371 1.97 9.97 3.49
N LYS A 372 2.51 8.85 3.96
CA LYS A 372 2.32 8.37 5.33
C LYS A 372 3.65 8.05 6.00
N MET A 373 3.98 8.84 7.01
CA MET A 373 5.18 8.66 7.82
C MET A 373 4.96 7.55 8.86
N LYS A 374 5.74 6.47 8.76
CA LYS A 374 5.79 5.39 9.76
C LYS A 374 7.07 5.53 10.57
N TRP A 375 6.98 5.80 11.87
CA TRP A 375 8.15 5.98 12.75
C TRP A 375 9.15 4.82 12.70
N ILE A 376 8.67 3.60 12.55
CA ILE A 376 9.53 2.41 12.46
C ILE A 376 10.43 2.43 11.21
N GLU A 377 9.98 3.03 10.10
CA GLU A 377 10.77 3.12 8.88
C GLU A 377 11.90 4.15 9.03
N PHE A 378 11.69 5.24 9.76
CA PHE A 378 12.78 6.17 10.10
C PHE A 378 13.90 5.45 10.87
N VAL A 379 13.53 4.56 11.80
CA VAL A 379 14.49 3.74 12.56
C VAL A 379 15.23 2.77 11.64
N TYR A 380 14.53 2.05 10.75
CA TYR A 380 15.18 1.12 9.82
C TYR A 380 16.11 1.83 8.84
N VAL A 381 15.69 2.96 8.29
CA VAL A 381 16.53 3.79 7.41
C VAL A 381 17.75 4.29 8.17
N PHE A 382 17.58 4.80 9.39
CA PHE A 382 18.69 5.24 10.23
C PHE A 382 19.72 4.13 10.45
N ILE A 383 19.28 2.95 10.89
CA ILE A 383 20.16 1.80 11.14
C ILE A 383 20.89 1.39 9.86
N THR A 384 20.18 1.35 8.73
CA THR A 384 20.76 0.98 7.43
C THR A 384 21.86 1.94 7.01
N VAL A 385 21.62 3.25 7.13
CA VAL A 385 22.61 4.29 6.85
C VAL A 385 23.83 4.17 7.77
N GLN A 386 23.63 3.91 9.06
CA GLN A 386 24.74 3.70 10.01
C GLN A 386 25.57 2.46 9.68
N ILE A 387 24.94 1.35 9.28
CA ILE A 387 25.64 0.13 8.87
C ILE A 387 26.50 0.41 7.63
N ILE A 388 25.92 1.04 6.60
CA ILE A 388 26.64 1.38 5.37
C ILE A 388 27.81 2.33 5.66
N GLY A 389 27.56 3.39 6.44
CA GLY A 389 28.60 4.34 6.82
C GLY A 389 29.72 3.71 7.63
N PHE A 390 29.38 2.81 8.55
CA PHE A 390 30.36 2.04 9.31
C PHE A 390 31.22 1.17 8.40
N LEU A 391 30.60 0.38 7.51
CA LEU A 391 31.32 -0.47 6.56
C LEU A 391 32.23 0.34 5.62
N ALA A 392 31.73 1.46 5.11
CA ALA A 392 32.52 2.39 4.28
C ALA A 392 33.72 2.97 5.06
N SER A 393 33.58 3.25 6.35
CA SER A 393 34.68 3.78 7.18
C SER A 393 35.79 2.77 7.46
N ILE A 394 35.47 1.46 7.56
CA ILE A 394 36.42 0.43 7.97
C ILE A 394 37.49 0.18 6.90
N TYR A 395 37.09 0.15 5.63
CA TYR A 395 37.99 -0.16 4.51
C TYR A 395 39.23 0.76 4.45
N PRO A 396 39.10 2.09 4.35
CA PRO A 396 40.25 2.99 4.26
C PRO A 396 41.10 2.96 5.54
N VAL A 397 40.47 2.87 6.71
CA VAL A 397 41.15 2.81 8.01
C VAL A 397 42.04 1.57 8.10
N ASN A 398 41.56 0.40 7.69
CA ASN A 398 42.36 -0.83 7.74
C ASN A 398 43.45 -0.89 6.65
N PHE A 399 43.13 -0.44 5.44
CA PHE A 399 44.06 -0.51 4.31
C PHE A 399 45.20 0.51 4.42
N LEU A 400 44.89 1.79 4.65
CA LEU A 400 45.90 2.86 4.64
C LEU A 400 46.79 2.84 5.88
N LEU A 401 46.22 2.58 7.07
CA LEU A 401 47.02 2.55 8.31
C LEU A 401 48.00 1.37 8.37
N LYS A 402 47.72 0.26 7.67
CA LYS A 402 48.67 -0.85 7.53
C LYS A 402 49.89 -0.47 6.69
N ASN A 403 49.70 0.35 5.66
CA ASN A 403 50.78 0.80 4.79
C ASN A 403 51.66 1.89 5.42
N PHE A 404 51.12 2.69 6.36
CA PHE A 404 51.90 3.68 7.10
C PHE A 404 52.98 3.08 8.02
N GLU A 405 52.98 1.79 8.28
CA GLU A 405 54.05 1.12 9.03
C GLU A 405 55.32 0.91 8.21
N ARG A 406 55.21 0.89 6.88
CA ARG A 406 56.35 0.66 5.99
C ARG A 406 57.14 1.93 5.68
N ILE A 407 56.59 3.10 6.01
CA ILE A 407 57.22 4.38 5.77
C ILE A 407 58.10 4.67 6.98
N LYS A 408 59.39 4.33 6.89
CA LYS A 408 60.41 4.87 7.80
C LYS A 408 60.34 6.40 7.69
N LEU A 409 60.07 7.06 8.81
CA LEU A 409 60.17 8.51 8.98
C LEU A 409 61.61 8.97 8.80
#